data_AF-A0A8E2E7K7-F1
#
_entry.id   AF-A0A8E2E7K7-F1
#
_cell.length_a   1.000
_cell.length_b   1.000
_cell.length_c   1.000
_cell.angle_alpha   90.00
_cell.angle_beta   90.00
_cell.angle_gamma   90.00
#
_symmetry.space_group_name_H-M   'P 1'
#
loop_
_entity.id
_entity.type
_entity.pdbx_description
1 polymer ?
#
loop_
_entity_poly.entity_id
_entity_poly.type
_entity_poly.pdbx_seq_one_letter_code
_entity_poly.pdbx_strand_id
1 'polypeptide(L)'
;MSLSGAVCFGTFSRPALLWILLLSLLFTITIAANETQLCYYDVGKLAGPEIIPCFEGGSVSPCCKIGSTCLYDNSCYDATTGVTYQYGCTDSTYKDSNCPQKCDLDTGKDIID
;
A
#
# COMPACT_ATOMS: atom_id res chain seq x y z
N MET A 1 21.80 6.67 42.78
CA MET A 1 21.64 7.77 41.81
C MET A 1 20.27 8.38 41.97
N SER A 2 20.24 9.70 42.06
CA SER A 2 19.06 10.55 42.24
C SER A 2 18.14 10.48 41.01
N LEU A 3 16.82 10.54 41.25
CA LEU A 3 15.88 11.33 40.47
C LEU A 3 14.60 11.51 41.29
N SER A 4 14.56 12.62 42.01
CA SER A 4 13.34 13.25 42.51
C SER A 4 12.42 13.61 41.34
N GLY A 5 11.15 13.22 41.43
CA GLY A 5 10.08 13.69 40.56
C GLY A 5 8.78 13.76 41.35
N ALA A 6 8.52 14.89 42.00
CA ALA A 6 7.28 15.16 42.70
C ALA A 6 6.15 15.32 41.67
N VAL A 7 5.17 14.43 41.69
CA VAL A 7 3.88 14.64 41.04
C VAL A 7 2.98 15.40 42.01
N CYS A 8 2.85 16.71 41.80
CA CYS A 8 1.86 17.54 42.45
C CYS A 8 0.46 17.08 42.03
N PHE A 9 -0.21 16.28 42.85
CA PHE A 9 -1.64 16.01 42.71
C PHE A 9 -2.42 17.23 43.22
N GLY A 10 -2.56 18.24 42.36
CA GLY A 10 -3.49 19.34 42.57
C GLY A 10 -4.91 18.79 42.66
N THR A 11 -5.64 19.19 43.70
CA THR A 11 -7.06 18.92 43.90
C THR A 11 -7.86 19.55 42.75
N PHE A 12 -8.08 18.76 41.70
CA PHE A 12 -8.88 19.16 40.56
C PHE A 12 -10.36 19.20 40.96
N SER A 13 -10.96 20.38 40.83
CA SER A 13 -12.37 20.62 41.08
C SER A 13 -13.26 19.73 40.19
N ARG A 14 -14.38 19.26 40.75
CA ARG A 14 -15.34 18.30 40.14
C ARG A 14 -15.85 18.61 38.70
N PRO A 15 -15.89 19.84 38.15
CA PRO A 15 -16.36 20.03 36.76
C PRO A 15 -15.36 19.59 35.69
N ALA A 16 -14.09 19.40 36.02
CA ALA A 16 -13.07 19.05 35.01
C ALA A 16 -13.14 17.59 34.55
N LEU A 17 -13.57 16.67 35.42
CA LEU A 17 -13.70 15.24 35.09
C LEU A 17 -14.79 14.97 34.04
N LEU A 18 -15.88 15.73 34.07
CA LEU A 18 -16.98 15.63 33.09
C LEU A 18 -16.56 16.16 31.72
N TRP A 19 -15.77 17.24 31.67
CA TRP A 19 -15.21 17.77 30.42
C TRP A 19 -14.16 16.85 29.80
N ILE A 20 -13.30 16.22 30.61
CA ILE A 20 -12.30 15.25 30.13
C ILE A 20 -12.99 14.01 29.54
N LEU A 21 -14.08 13.52 30.14
CA LEU A 21 -14.91 12.44 29.60
C LEU A 21 -15.67 12.84 28.31
N LEU A 22 -16.07 14.11 28.18
CA LEU A 22 -16.70 14.62 26.96
C LEU A 22 -15.69 14.79 25.82
N LEU A 23 -14.45 15.20 26.13
CA LEU A 23 -13.36 15.37 25.18
C LEU A 23 -12.79 14.03 24.67
N SER A 24 -12.77 12.98 25.51
CA SER A 24 -12.33 11.65 25.09
C SER A 24 -13.33 10.94 24.16
N LEU A 25 -14.63 11.28 24.24
CA LEU A 25 -15.67 10.76 23.33
C LEU A 25 -15.55 11.33 21.89
N LEU A 26 -14.91 12.50 21.73
CA LEU A 26 -14.68 13.17 20.44
C LEU A 26 -13.40 12.70 19.72
N PHE A 27 -12.56 11.88 20.36
CA PHE A 27 -11.26 11.43 19.82
C PHE A 27 -11.32 9.98 19.29
N THR A 28 -12.48 9.53 18.82
CA THR A 28 -12.57 8.28 18.05
C THR A 28 -12.06 8.57 16.64
N ILE A 29 -10.74 8.49 16.47
CA ILE A 29 -10.06 8.65 15.19
C ILE A 29 -10.62 7.61 14.22
N THR A 30 -11.28 8.07 13.17
CA THR A 30 -11.64 7.26 12.01
C THR A 30 -10.38 6.88 11.26
N ILE A 31 -9.89 5.67 11.44
CA ILE A 31 -8.83 5.09 10.60
C ILE A 31 -9.47 4.69 9.27
N ALA A 32 -9.27 5.51 8.24
CA ALA A 32 -9.49 5.06 6.86
C ALA A 32 -8.40 4.02 6.55
N ALA A 33 -8.79 2.76 6.35
CA ALA A 33 -7.88 1.76 5.82
C ALA A 33 -7.51 2.21 4.39
N ASN A 34 -6.30 2.75 4.23
CA ASN A 34 -5.71 2.89 2.92
C ASN A 34 -5.35 1.46 2.50
N GLU A 35 -6.21 0.84 1.70
CA GLU A 35 -5.95 -0.46 1.07
C GLU A 35 -4.65 -0.32 0.28
N THR A 36 -3.52 -0.69 0.87
CA THR A 36 -2.26 -0.80 0.13
C THR A 36 -2.43 -1.97 -0.82
N GLN A 37 -2.82 -1.69 -2.07
CA GLN A 37 -2.98 -2.72 -3.09
C GLN A 37 -1.64 -3.43 -3.30
N LEU A 38 -1.60 -4.71 -2.96
CA LEU A 38 -0.44 -5.57 -3.15
C LEU A 38 -0.32 -5.95 -4.61
N CYS A 39 0.90 -5.95 -5.13
CA CYS A 39 1.20 -6.39 -6.48
C CYS A 39 1.74 -7.82 -6.47
N TYR A 40 1.30 -8.59 -7.46
CA TYR A 40 1.71 -9.96 -7.70
C TYR A 40 2.37 -10.04 -9.08
N TYR A 41 3.49 -10.78 -9.21
CA TYR A 41 4.12 -11.02 -10.51
C TYR A 41 3.66 -12.34 -11.15
N ASP A 42 2.97 -13.18 -10.39
CA ASP A 42 2.37 -14.44 -10.82
C ASP A 42 1.28 -14.85 -9.80
N VAL A 43 0.54 -15.93 -10.07
CA VAL A 43 -0.51 -16.49 -9.21
C VAL A 43 0.01 -16.70 -7.78
N GLY A 44 -0.49 -15.90 -6.84
CA GLY A 44 -0.10 -15.94 -5.43
C GLY A 44 1.33 -15.51 -5.13
N LYS A 45 2.07 -14.96 -6.11
CA LYS A 45 3.48 -14.55 -5.94
C LYS A 45 3.60 -13.04 -5.80
N LEU A 46 3.90 -12.58 -4.59
CA LEU A 46 4.08 -11.16 -4.28
C LEU A 46 5.30 -10.58 -5.01
N ALA A 47 5.12 -9.41 -5.61
CA ALA A 47 6.19 -8.62 -6.19
C ALA A 47 6.98 -7.86 -5.11
N GLY A 48 8.18 -7.39 -5.49
CA GLY A 48 9.00 -6.54 -4.65
C GLY A 48 8.33 -5.18 -4.36
N PRO A 49 8.78 -4.46 -3.31
CA PRO A 49 8.22 -3.16 -2.92
C PRO A 49 8.39 -2.07 -4.00
N GLU A 50 9.30 -2.27 -4.95
CA GLU A 50 9.51 -1.39 -6.10
C GLU A 50 8.44 -1.52 -7.19
N ILE A 51 7.55 -2.49 -7.07
CA ILE A 51 6.46 -2.77 -8.00
C ILE A 51 5.15 -2.26 -7.40
N ILE A 52 4.59 -1.22 -8.00
CA ILE A 52 3.44 -0.48 -7.47
C ILE A 52 2.24 -0.56 -8.43
N PRO A 53 1.01 -0.48 -7.92
CA PRO A 53 -0.19 -0.42 -8.75
C PRO A 53 -0.19 0.86 -9.60
N CYS A 54 -0.66 0.75 -10.84
CA CYS A 54 -0.72 1.87 -11.76
C CYS A 54 -1.86 2.85 -11.50
N PHE A 55 -3.01 2.32 -11.08
CA PHE A 55 -4.24 3.09 -10.92
C PHE A 55 -4.75 2.91 -9.49
N GLU A 56 -4.78 4.01 -8.76
CA GLU A 56 -5.30 4.06 -7.39
C GLU A 56 -6.83 3.90 -7.40
N GLY A 57 -7.36 3.03 -6.53
CA GLY A 57 -8.80 2.90 -6.29
C GLY A 57 -9.57 2.03 -7.30
N GLY A 58 -8.89 1.34 -8.21
CA GLY A 58 -9.49 0.31 -9.07
C GLY A 58 -9.48 -1.08 -8.43
N SER A 59 -10.49 -1.92 -8.71
CA SER A 59 -10.58 -3.29 -8.17
C SER A 59 -9.41 -4.18 -8.61
N VAL A 60 -8.93 -4.02 -9.84
CA VAL A 60 -7.74 -4.69 -10.38
C VAL A 60 -6.98 -3.73 -11.30
N SER A 61 -5.65 -3.63 -11.12
CA SER A 61 -4.79 -2.82 -11.97
C SER A 61 -3.47 -3.54 -12.29
N PRO A 62 -2.85 -3.22 -13.45
CA PRO A 62 -1.47 -3.64 -13.72
C PRO A 62 -0.52 -2.97 -12.74
N CYS A 63 0.59 -3.64 -12.46
CA CYS A 63 1.65 -3.13 -11.60
C CYS A 63 2.95 -2.92 -12.38
N CYS A 64 3.59 -1.79 -12.13
CA CYS A 64 4.81 -1.35 -12.78
C CYS A 64 5.91 -1.03 -11.77
N LYS A 65 7.16 -1.06 -12.23
CA LYS A 65 8.28 -0.56 -11.44
C LYS A 65 8.14 0.95 -11.22
N ILE A 66 8.44 1.41 -10.00
CA ILE A 66 8.48 2.84 -9.66
C ILE A 66 9.29 3.60 -10.72
N GLY A 67 8.72 4.71 -11.21
CA GLY A 67 9.32 5.55 -12.24
C GLY A 67 8.98 5.16 -13.68
N SER A 68 8.32 4.02 -13.91
CA SER A 68 7.76 3.68 -15.22
C SER A 68 6.41 4.39 -15.45
N THR A 69 6.08 4.62 -16.72
CA THR A 69 4.78 5.17 -17.13
C THR A 69 3.79 4.02 -17.33
N CYS A 70 2.64 4.13 -16.70
CA CYS A 70 1.54 3.17 -16.85
C CYS A 70 0.81 3.41 -18.17
N LEU A 71 0.64 2.35 -18.96
CA LEU A 71 -0.13 2.36 -20.19
C LEU A 71 -1.48 1.63 -19.99
N TYR A 72 -2.44 1.92 -20.86
CA TYR A 72 -3.81 1.42 -20.72
C TYR A 72 -3.97 -0.05 -21.18
N ASP A 73 -2.99 -0.56 -21.93
CA ASP A 73 -2.92 -1.93 -22.45
C ASP A 73 -2.26 -2.92 -21.47
N ASN A 74 -2.38 -2.66 -20.16
CA ASN A 74 -1.80 -3.47 -19.08
C ASN A 74 -0.27 -3.56 -19.12
N SER A 75 0.38 -2.56 -19.73
CA SER A 75 1.83 -2.51 -19.91
C SER A 75 2.44 -1.27 -19.24
N CYS A 76 3.76 -1.32 -19.09
CA CYS A 76 4.59 -0.34 -18.42
C CYS A 76 5.64 0.15 -19.42
N TYR A 77 5.84 1.45 -19.51
CA TYR A 77 6.89 2.05 -20.32
C TYR A 77 7.99 2.62 -19.43
N ASP A 78 9.20 2.08 -19.55
CA ASP A 78 10.38 2.65 -18.91
C ASP A 78 11.03 3.67 -19.85
N ALA A 79 10.89 4.95 -19.51
CA ALA A 79 11.46 6.05 -20.29
C ALA A 79 12.99 6.08 -20.29
N THR A 80 13.63 5.42 -19.34
CA THR A 80 15.10 5.34 -19.24
C THR A 80 15.66 4.38 -20.27
N THR A 81 15.02 3.23 -20.43
CA THR A 81 15.47 2.17 -21.36
C THR A 81 14.75 2.21 -22.71
N GLY A 82 13.62 2.91 -22.80
CA GLY A 82 12.76 2.93 -23.99
C GLY A 82 11.96 1.64 -24.19
N VAL A 83 11.90 0.77 -23.19
CA VAL A 83 11.27 -0.55 -23.27
C VAL A 83 9.83 -0.48 -22.75
N THR A 84 8.92 -1.09 -23.49
CA THR A 84 7.57 -1.42 -23.01
C THR A 84 7.54 -2.86 -22.53
N TYR A 85 7.09 -3.07 -21.30
CA TYR A 85 7.09 -4.37 -20.64
C TYR A 85 5.78 -4.62 -19.90
N GLN A 86 5.51 -5.88 -19.58
CA GLN A 86 4.42 -6.31 -18.71
C GLN A 86 5.04 -6.96 -17.48
N TYR A 87 4.52 -6.67 -16.28
CA TYR A 87 5.16 -7.14 -15.04
C TYR A 87 4.20 -7.82 -14.07
N GLY A 88 3.34 -7.02 -13.42
CA GLY A 88 2.53 -7.47 -12.28
C GLY A 88 1.06 -7.11 -12.40
N CYS A 89 0.27 -7.62 -11.47
CA CYS A 89 -1.15 -7.31 -11.31
C CYS A 89 -1.52 -7.24 -9.83
N THR A 90 -2.53 -6.45 -9.47
CA THR A 90 -3.04 -6.44 -8.09
C THR A 90 -3.93 -7.65 -7.76
N ASP A 91 -4.37 -8.40 -8.76
CA ASP A 91 -5.12 -9.65 -8.56
C ASP A 91 -4.18 -10.82 -8.26
N SER A 92 -4.24 -11.31 -7.03
CA SER A 92 -3.49 -12.49 -6.58
C SER A 92 -3.78 -13.76 -7.39
N THR A 93 -4.93 -13.86 -8.06
CA THR A 93 -5.31 -15.02 -8.86
C THR A 93 -4.85 -14.92 -10.31
N TYR A 94 -4.46 -13.73 -10.77
CA TYR A 94 -4.04 -13.46 -12.15
C TYR A 94 -5.10 -13.81 -13.21
N LYS A 95 -6.38 -13.87 -12.83
CA LYS A 95 -7.49 -14.28 -13.71
C LYS A 95 -8.20 -13.09 -14.34
N ASP A 96 -8.04 -11.91 -13.79
CA ASP A 96 -8.67 -10.70 -14.33
C ASP A 96 -8.07 -10.34 -15.69
N SER A 97 -8.92 -9.87 -16.61
CA SER A 97 -8.50 -9.46 -17.96
C SER A 97 -7.63 -8.19 -17.96
N ASN A 98 -7.64 -7.42 -16.87
CA ASN A 98 -6.76 -6.27 -16.68
C ASN A 98 -5.36 -6.67 -16.20
N CYS A 99 -5.14 -7.96 -15.90
CA CYS A 99 -3.80 -8.45 -15.63
C CYS A 99 -3.04 -8.72 -16.93
N PRO A 100 -1.74 -8.40 -16.97
CA PRO A 100 -0.89 -8.75 -18.11
C PRO A 100 -0.91 -10.27 -18.37
N GLN A 101 -1.21 -10.67 -19.60
CA GLN A 101 -1.23 -12.08 -19.98
C GLN A 101 0.19 -12.56 -20.25
N LYS A 102 0.69 -13.45 -19.38
CA LYS A 102 1.98 -14.10 -19.55
C LYS A 102 1.79 -15.34 -20.43
N CYS A 103 2.17 -15.24 -21.70
CA CYS A 103 2.01 -16.30 -22.70
C CYS A 103 3.02 -17.45 -22.48
N ASP A 104 2.84 -18.25 -21.42
CA ASP A 104 3.68 -19.41 -21.08
C ASP A 104 5.19 -19.06 -20.98
N LEU A 105 5.49 -17.80 -20.67
CA LEU A 105 6.84 -17.34 -20.39
C LEU A 105 7.21 -17.76 -18.97
N ASP A 106 8.40 -18.33 -18.80
CA ASP A 106 8.90 -18.82 -17.52
C ASP A 106 9.02 -17.68 -16.50
N THR A 107 7.98 -17.51 -15.66
CA THR A 107 7.85 -16.46 -14.66
C THR A 107 8.90 -16.50 -13.56
N GLY A 108 9.66 -17.60 -13.47
CA GLY A 108 10.77 -17.75 -12.53
C GLY A 108 12.09 -17.13 -12.99
N LYS A 109 12.21 -16.77 -14.28
CA LYS A 109 13.48 -16.31 -14.88
C LYS A 109 13.70 -14.79 -14.79
N ASP A 110 12.74 -14.06 -14.22
CA ASP A 110 12.77 -12.60 -14.10
C ASP A 110 13.29 -12.15 -12.71
N ILE A 111 13.56 -13.10 -11.80
CA ILE A 111 14.14 -12.88 -10.47
C ILE A 111 15.68 -13.00 -10.53
N ILE A 112 16.33 -12.50 -11.57
CA ILE A 112 17.79 -12.24 -11.59
C ILE A 112 18.03 -11.02 -12.48
N ASP A 113 17.98 -9.82 -11.88
CA ASP A 113 19.09 -8.83 -11.79
C ASP A 113 18.55 -7.51 -11.20
#